data_AF-A0A0A8HPP6-F1
#
_entry.id   AF-A0A0A8HPP6-F1
#
_cell.length_a   1.000
_cell.length_b   1.000
_cell.length_c   1.000
_cell.angle_alpha   90.00
_cell.angle_beta   90.00
_cell.angle_gamma   90.00
#
_symmetry.space_group_name_H-M   'P 1'
#
loop_
_entity.id
_entity.type
_entity.pdbx_description
1 polymer ?
#
loop_
_entity_poly.entity_id
_entity_poly.type
_entity_poly.pdbx_seq_one_letter_code
_entity_poly.pdbx_strand_id
1 'polypeptide(L)'
;MTLKKLRNSTVLLIVKLVKAFVSRNKGFTLIETLIGFSIFTLIISLVPICIVILIQFKSLLVNDKSFIFEMMIKEIGQTVHSVEHQSITVHPNKISIPLKNETVTYSFDNFKVVKSINGKGNITIFNHVMQMKFYRNHHFVIMQIKFKEGNDTRTHEVIL
;
A
#
# COMPACT_ATOMS: atom_id res chain seq x y z
N MET A 1 -30.47 53.67 53.66
CA MET A 1 -29.92 52.95 52.48
C MET A 1 -30.33 51.48 52.60
N THR A 2 -31.23 51.00 51.74
CA THR A 2 -31.94 49.71 51.92
C THR A 2 -31.06 48.50 51.57
N LEU A 3 -31.06 47.46 52.41
CA LEU A 3 -30.32 46.18 52.24
C LEU A 3 -30.46 45.56 50.84
N LYS A 4 -31.61 45.75 50.20
CA LYS A 4 -31.91 45.27 48.83
C LYS A 4 -31.01 45.93 47.77
N LYS A 5 -30.63 47.20 47.96
CA LYS A 5 -29.71 47.94 47.08
C LYS A 5 -28.27 47.46 47.24
N LEU A 6 -27.87 47.11 48.46
CA LEU A 6 -26.56 46.55 48.76
C LEU A 6 -26.40 45.16 48.13
N ARG A 7 -27.41 44.28 48.27
CA ARG A 7 -27.45 42.94 47.68
C ARG A 7 -27.39 42.95 46.15
N ASN A 8 -28.14 43.85 45.50
CA ASN A 8 -28.08 43.98 44.04
C ASN A 8 -26.69 44.47 43.57
N SER A 9 -26.02 45.32 44.34
CA SER A 9 -24.66 45.78 44.04
C SER A 9 -23.64 44.63 44.12
N THR A 10 -23.71 43.78 45.15
CA THR A 10 -22.81 42.62 45.29
C THR A 10 -23.04 41.57 44.20
N VAL A 11 -24.29 41.27 43.85
CA VAL A 11 -24.61 40.33 42.75
C VAL A 11 -24.04 40.85 41.42
N LEU A 12 -24.19 42.15 41.15
CA LEU A 12 -23.69 42.77 39.92
C LEU A 12 -22.15 42.79 39.87
N LEU A 13 -21.49 42.96 41.03
CA LEU A 13 -20.04 42.86 41.16
C LEU A 13 -19.54 41.43 40.89
N ILE A 14 -20.22 40.41 41.41
CA ILE A 14 -19.86 38.99 41.17
C ILE A 14 -19.98 38.67 39.68
N VAL A 15 -21.09 39.04 39.03
CA VAL A 15 -21.28 38.81 37.59
C VAL A 15 -20.20 39.51 36.77
N LYS A 16 -19.83 40.75 37.15
CA LYS A 16 -18.79 41.52 36.47
C LYS A 16 -17.39 40.90 36.67
N LEU A 17 -17.09 40.39 37.86
CA LEU A 17 -15.85 39.68 38.17
C LEU A 17 -15.73 38.38 37.39
N VAL A 18 -16.79 37.57 37.35
CA VAL A 18 -16.84 36.32 36.56
C VAL A 18 -16.63 36.62 35.07
N LYS A 19 -17.34 37.61 34.53
CA LYS A 19 -17.20 38.02 33.13
C LYS A 19 -15.79 38.54 32.80
N ALA A 20 -15.19 39.30 33.70
CA ALA A 20 -13.82 39.80 33.54
C ALA A 20 -12.77 38.68 33.64
N PHE A 21 -12.98 37.69 34.50
CA PHE A 21 -12.11 36.52 34.64
C PHE A 21 -12.17 35.63 33.39
N VAL A 22 -13.38 35.37 32.88
CA VAL A 22 -13.60 34.62 31.62
C VAL A 22 -13.00 35.36 30.42
N SER A 23 -13.08 36.70 30.38
CA SER A 23 -12.58 37.48 29.24
C SER A 23 -11.08 37.80 29.27
N ARG A 24 -10.40 37.67 30.43
CA ARG A 24 -8.95 37.96 30.57
C ARG A 24 -8.06 36.76 30.28
N ASN A 25 -8.53 35.54 30.47
CA ASN A 25 -7.73 34.34 30.22
C ASN A 25 -7.81 33.94 28.75
N LYS A 26 -6.70 34.09 28.02
CA LYS A 26 -6.51 33.53 26.66
C LYS A 26 -6.28 32.01 26.68
N GLY A 27 -6.96 31.30 27.58
CA GLY A 27 -6.81 29.87 27.78
C GLY A 27 -8.15 29.16 27.57
N PHE A 28 -8.09 27.87 27.29
CA PHE A 28 -9.29 27.05 27.18
C PHE A 28 -10.02 26.98 28.53
N THR A 29 -11.33 27.01 28.46
CA THR A 29 -12.17 26.69 29.61
C THR A 29 -11.99 25.22 29.98
N LEU A 30 -12.29 24.88 31.24
CA LEU A 30 -12.24 23.50 31.71
C LEU A 30 -13.12 22.57 30.85
N ILE A 31 -14.29 23.05 30.42
CA ILE A 31 -15.21 22.29 29.58
C ILE A 31 -14.65 22.04 28.17
N GLU A 32 -14.02 23.04 27.54
CA GLU A 32 -13.36 22.88 26.24
C GLU A 32 -12.19 21.89 26.32
N THR A 33 -11.46 21.92 27.43
CA THR A 33 -10.34 20.99 27.69
C THR A 33 -10.85 19.55 27.87
N LEU A 34 -11.96 19.36 28.59
CA LEU A 34 -12.61 18.06 28.76
C LEU A 34 -13.12 17.48 27.44
N ILE A 35 -13.75 18.31 26.61
CA ILE A 35 -14.22 17.90 25.28
C ILE A 35 -13.03 17.52 24.38
N GLY A 36 -11.98 18.36 24.35
CA GLY A 36 -10.77 18.07 23.58
C GLY A 36 -10.08 16.78 24.04
N PHE A 37 -10.03 16.56 25.36
CA PHE A 37 -9.48 15.33 25.94
C PHE A 37 -10.33 14.10 25.59
N SER A 38 -11.66 14.22 25.57
CA SER A 38 -12.56 13.13 25.17
C SER A 38 -12.39 12.74 23.70
N ILE A 39 -12.17 13.71 22.81
CA ILE A 39 -11.90 13.43 21.39
C ILE A 39 -10.53 12.76 21.25
N PHE A 40 -9.53 13.25 21.98
CA PHE A 40 -8.18 12.71 21.98
C PHE A 40 -8.11 11.25 22.46
N THR A 41 -8.79 10.93 23.57
CA THR A 41 -8.85 9.55 24.09
C THR A 41 -9.58 8.63 23.13
N LEU A 42 -10.65 9.11 22.47
CA LEU A 42 -11.34 8.36 21.42
C LEU A 42 -10.36 8.03 20.28
N ILE A 43 -9.65 9.02 19.73
CA ILE A 43 -8.69 8.80 18.65
C ILE A 43 -7.60 7.79 19.06
N ILE A 44 -7.04 7.93 20.26
CA ILE A 44 -6.01 7.02 20.77
C ILE A 44 -6.53 5.60 20.95
N SER A 45 -7.79 5.44 21.36
CA SER A 45 -8.41 4.12 21.53
C SER A 45 -8.56 3.36 20.21
N LEU A 46 -8.64 4.05 19.06
CA LEU A 46 -8.69 3.41 17.74
C LEU A 46 -7.33 2.88 17.27
N VAL A 47 -6.22 3.45 17.73
CA VAL A 47 -4.86 3.05 17.31
C VAL A 47 -4.57 1.56 17.55
N PRO A 48 -4.76 0.98 18.76
CA PRO A 48 -4.51 -0.45 18.97
C PRO A 48 -5.43 -1.34 18.15
N ILE A 49 -6.68 -0.92 17.90
CA ILE A 49 -7.64 -1.65 17.06
C ILE A 49 -7.11 -1.73 15.62
N CYS A 50 -6.65 -0.60 15.06
CA CYS A 50 -6.04 -0.56 13.73
C CYS A 50 -4.80 -1.48 13.64
N ILE A 51 -3.95 -1.49 14.67
CA ILE A 51 -2.75 -2.35 14.69
C ILE A 51 -3.13 -3.83 14.65
N VAL A 52 -4.10 -4.26 15.46
CA VAL A 52 -4.56 -5.67 15.49
C VAL A 52 -5.12 -6.09 14.13
N ILE A 53 -5.94 -5.23 13.51
CA ILE A 53 -6.51 -5.48 12.19
C ILE A 53 -5.39 -5.65 11.14
N LEU A 54 -4.39 -4.76 11.13
CA LEU A 54 -3.25 -4.87 10.21
C LEU A 54 -2.44 -6.16 10.39
N ILE A 55 -2.24 -6.60 11.65
CA ILE A 55 -1.54 -7.86 11.94
C ILE A 55 -2.34 -9.06 11.41
N GLN A 56 -3.66 -9.06 11.56
CA GLN A 56 -4.52 -10.12 11.02
C GLN A 56 -4.46 -10.16 9.49
N PHE A 57 -4.57 -9.02 8.81
CA PHE A 57 -4.45 -8.96 7.34
C PHE A 57 -3.07 -9.34 6.83
N LYS A 58 -2.00 -9.03 7.56
CA LYS A 58 -0.64 -9.47 7.21
C LYS A 58 -0.56 -10.99 7.07
N SER A 59 -1.20 -11.75 7.96
CA SER A 59 -1.17 -13.22 7.90
C SER A 59 -1.86 -13.79 6.64
N LEU A 60 -2.87 -13.08 6.13
CA LEU A 60 -3.56 -13.43 4.88
C LEU A 60 -2.71 -13.06 3.66
N LEU A 61 -2.03 -11.92 3.67
CA LEU A 61 -1.26 -11.41 2.53
C LEU A 61 0.13 -12.04 2.39
N VAL A 62 0.79 -12.43 3.49
CA VAL A 62 2.18 -12.95 3.44
C VAL A 62 2.26 -14.32 2.77
N ASN A 63 1.18 -15.12 2.84
CA ASN A 63 1.13 -16.45 2.22
C ASN A 63 0.54 -16.45 0.81
N ASP A 64 -0.15 -15.38 0.42
CA ASP A 64 -0.78 -15.25 -0.88
C ASP A 64 0.22 -14.66 -1.89
N LYS A 65 0.75 -15.52 -2.77
CA LYS A 65 1.67 -15.10 -3.83
C LYS A 65 0.93 -14.53 -5.04
N SER A 66 -0.39 -14.58 -5.06
CA SER A 66 -1.22 -14.14 -6.19
C SER A 66 -0.99 -12.66 -6.48
N PHE A 67 -0.86 -11.80 -5.46
CA PHE A 67 -0.59 -10.38 -5.68
C PHE A 67 0.77 -10.13 -6.37
N ILE A 68 1.84 -10.77 -5.90
CA ILE A 68 3.18 -10.61 -6.49
C ILE A 68 3.18 -11.21 -7.91
N PHE A 69 2.47 -12.33 -8.10
CA PHE A 69 2.28 -12.94 -9.40
C PHE A 69 1.57 -11.98 -10.38
N GLU A 70 0.43 -11.39 -10.00
CA GLU A 70 -0.28 -10.42 -10.82
C GLU A 70 0.56 -9.18 -11.14
N MET A 71 1.32 -8.68 -10.16
CA MET A 71 2.23 -7.56 -10.37
C MET A 71 3.32 -7.89 -11.39
N MET A 72 3.88 -9.11 -11.32
CA MET A 72 4.85 -9.62 -12.29
C MET A 72 4.24 -9.72 -13.69
N ILE A 73 3.04 -10.30 -13.82
CA ILE A 73 2.31 -10.38 -15.10
C ILE A 73 2.10 -8.99 -15.68
N LYS A 74 1.60 -8.06 -14.88
CA LYS A 74 1.33 -6.69 -15.30
C LYS A 74 2.59 -5.99 -15.79
N GLU A 75 3.70 -6.13 -15.06
CA GLU A 75 4.97 -5.54 -15.46
C GLU A 75 5.45 -6.12 -16.80
N ILE A 76 5.49 -7.45 -16.94
CA ILE A 76 5.96 -8.10 -18.17
C ILE A 76 5.06 -7.73 -19.35
N GLY A 77 3.74 -7.81 -19.19
CA GLY A 77 2.77 -7.46 -20.23
C GLY A 77 2.87 -6.00 -20.67
N GLN A 78 3.01 -5.06 -19.73
CA GLN A 78 3.26 -3.65 -20.07
C GLN A 78 4.54 -3.47 -20.89
N THR A 79 5.60 -4.22 -20.56
CA THR A 79 6.87 -4.16 -21.28
C THR A 79 6.73 -4.75 -22.69
N VAL A 80 6.00 -5.86 -22.83
CA VAL A 80 5.70 -6.50 -24.12
C VAL A 80 4.86 -5.58 -25.02
N HIS A 81 3.81 -4.95 -24.48
CA HIS A 81 2.95 -4.03 -25.22
C HIS A 81 3.62 -2.67 -25.56
N SER A 82 4.76 -2.36 -24.97
CA SER A 82 5.50 -1.12 -25.23
C SER A 82 6.26 -1.12 -26.56
N VAL A 83 6.36 -2.28 -27.22
CA VAL A 83 7.10 -2.45 -28.47
C VAL A 83 6.28 -3.25 -29.47
N GLU A 84 6.64 -3.16 -30.75
CA GLU A 84 6.02 -4.01 -31.77
C GLU A 84 6.37 -5.48 -31.52
N HIS A 85 5.35 -6.34 -31.53
CA HIS A 85 5.50 -7.78 -31.21
C HIS A 85 6.57 -8.48 -32.06
N GLN A 86 6.82 -8.03 -33.28
CA GLN A 86 7.82 -8.62 -34.19
C GLN A 86 9.26 -8.44 -33.70
N SER A 87 9.53 -7.33 -32.99
CA SER A 87 10.87 -6.99 -32.47
C SER A 87 11.28 -7.79 -31.23
N ILE A 88 10.31 -8.39 -30.54
CA ILE A 88 10.56 -9.19 -29.33
C ILE A 88 11.29 -10.47 -29.71
N THR A 89 12.29 -10.87 -28.95
CA THR A 89 12.97 -12.16 -29.12
C THR A 89 12.46 -13.15 -28.06
N VAL A 90 11.82 -14.23 -28.51
CA VAL A 90 11.23 -15.25 -27.62
C VAL A 90 12.04 -16.53 -27.70
N HIS A 91 12.48 -17.01 -26.55
CA HIS A 91 13.04 -18.34 -26.37
C HIS A 91 12.24 -19.08 -25.28
N PRO A 92 12.32 -20.42 -25.21
CA PRO A 92 11.56 -21.19 -24.23
C PRO A 92 11.73 -20.67 -22.80
N ASN A 93 12.95 -20.38 -22.33
CA ASN A 93 13.18 -19.99 -20.93
C ASN A 93 13.47 -18.49 -20.73
N LYS A 94 13.41 -17.69 -21.79
CA LYS A 94 13.73 -16.25 -21.74
C LYS A 94 12.99 -15.46 -22.81
N ILE A 95 12.62 -14.23 -22.48
CA ILE A 95 12.07 -13.25 -23.42
C ILE A 95 12.91 -11.98 -23.33
N SER A 96 13.33 -11.46 -24.48
CA SER A 96 14.11 -10.23 -24.60
C SER A 96 13.34 -9.20 -25.42
N ILE A 97 13.18 -8.02 -24.85
CA ILE A 97 12.32 -6.94 -25.35
C ILE A 97 13.21 -5.72 -25.61
N PRO A 98 13.41 -5.34 -26.89
CA PRO A 98 14.22 -4.17 -27.23
C PRO A 98 13.38 -2.89 -27.09
N LEU A 99 13.53 -2.18 -25.98
CA LEU A 99 13.02 -0.81 -25.83
C LEU A 99 13.95 0.17 -26.56
N LYS A 100 13.51 1.42 -26.71
CA LYS A 100 14.22 2.47 -27.49
C LYS A 100 15.71 2.61 -27.14
N ASN A 101 16.05 2.53 -25.85
CA ASN A 101 17.42 2.76 -25.35
C ASN A 101 18.00 1.59 -24.55
N GLU A 102 17.21 0.53 -24.33
CA GLU A 102 17.61 -0.59 -23.48
C GLU A 102 16.92 -1.88 -23.90
N THR A 103 17.56 -3.02 -23.62
CA THR A 103 16.96 -4.33 -23.79
C THR A 103 16.60 -4.90 -22.44
N VAL A 104 15.31 -5.07 -22.18
CA VAL A 104 14.82 -5.73 -20.97
C VAL A 104 14.70 -7.22 -21.26
N THR A 105 15.31 -8.04 -20.42
CA THR A 105 15.22 -9.51 -20.54
C THR A 105 14.61 -10.09 -19.28
N TYR A 106 13.62 -10.96 -19.47
CA TYR A 106 13.04 -11.78 -18.42
C TYR A 106 13.45 -13.24 -18.65
N SER A 107 14.02 -13.88 -17.63
CA SER A 107 14.52 -15.25 -17.73
C SER A 107 14.18 -16.08 -16.50
N PHE A 108 14.02 -17.38 -16.71
CA PHE A 108 13.96 -18.35 -15.62
C PHE A 108 15.37 -18.77 -15.23
N ASP A 109 15.73 -18.52 -13.98
CA ASP A 109 17.02 -18.93 -13.41
C ASP A 109 16.85 -19.27 -11.93
N ASN A 110 17.54 -20.29 -11.41
CA ASN A 110 17.59 -20.59 -9.97
C ASN A 110 16.25 -20.57 -9.22
N PHE A 111 15.21 -21.19 -9.78
CA PHE A 111 13.85 -21.23 -9.21
C PHE A 111 13.17 -19.85 -9.03
N LYS A 112 13.58 -18.87 -9.83
CA LYS A 112 13.03 -17.52 -9.83
C LYS A 112 12.88 -16.98 -11.25
N VAL A 113 12.02 -15.99 -11.40
CA VAL A 113 11.99 -15.12 -12.59
C VAL A 113 12.89 -13.93 -12.31
N VAL A 114 13.81 -13.70 -13.23
CA VAL A 114 14.82 -12.64 -13.14
C VAL A 114 14.61 -11.66 -14.29
N LYS A 115 14.65 -10.38 -13.95
CA LYS A 115 14.74 -9.25 -14.88
C LYS A 115 16.18 -8.77 -14.96
N SER A 116 16.64 -8.52 -16.18
CA SER A 116 17.94 -7.90 -16.48
C SER A 116 17.75 -6.78 -17.49
N ILE A 117 18.55 -5.71 -17.37
CA ILE A 117 18.50 -4.54 -18.26
C ILE A 117 19.85 -4.45 -18.95
N ASN A 118 19.86 -4.50 -20.29
CA ASN A 118 21.08 -4.52 -21.11
C ASN A 118 22.07 -5.63 -20.70
N GLY A 119 21.55 -6.77 -20.26
CA GLY A 119 22.36 -7.89 -19.73
C GLY A 119 23.06 -7.61 -18.41
N LYS A 120 22.75 -6.48 -17.75
CA LYS A 120 23.28 -6.11 -16.44
C LYS A 120 22.17 -6.20 -15.38
N GLY A 121 22.58 -6.62 -14.19
CA GLY A 121 21.68 -6.81 -13.06
C GLY A 121 20.89 -8.12 -13.12
N ASN A 122 20.55 -8.62 -11.93
CA ASN A 122 19.74 -9.82 -11.68
C ASN A 122 18.65 -9.42 -10.68
N ILE A 123 17.63 -8.72 -11.17
CA ILE A 123 16.53 -8.25 -10.35
C ILE A 123 15.51 -9.39 -10.25
N THR A 124 15.33 -9.93 -9.05
CA THR A 124 14.38 -11.01 -8.84
C THR A 124 12.96 -10.44 -8.76
N ILE A 125 12.08 -10.83 -9.69
CA ILE A 125 10.70 -10.33 -9.76
C ILE A 125 9.69 -11.33 -9.19
N PHE A 126 10.00 -12.62 -9.21
CA PHE A 126 9.13 -13.65 -8.65
C PHE A 126 9.93 -14.89 -8.22
N ASN A 127 9.60 -15.46 -7.07
CA ASN A 127 10.36 -16.55 -6.42
C ASN A 127 9.56 -17.86 -6.36
N HIS A 128 10.26 -18.97 -6.12
CA HIS A 128 9.69 -20.32 -5.98
C HIS A 128 8.97 -20.81 -7.25
N VAL A 129 9.54 -20.45 -8.39
CA VAL A 129 9.10 -20.91 -9.70
C VAL A 129 9.75 -22.25 -9.99
N MET A 130 8.94 -23.23 -10.38
CA MET A 130 9.42 -24.55 -10.76
C MET A 130 9.72 -24.62 -12.26
N GLN A 131 8.90 -23.91 -13.05
CA GLN A 131 9.03 -23.89 -14.50
C GLN A 131 8.44 -22.60 -15.06
N MET A 132 9.07 -22.05 -16.08
CA MET A 132 8.51 -20.96 -16.87
C MET A 132 8.87 -21.19 -18.33
N LYS A 133 7.90 -21.01 -19.21
CA LYS A 133 8.07 -21.13 -20.66
C LYS A 133 7.41 -19.96 -21.38
N PHE A 134 8.08 -19.45 -22.41
CA PHE A 134 7.51 -18.50 -23.35
C PHE A 134 7.37 -19.13 -24.72
N TYR A 135 6.28 -18.81 -25.41
CA TYR A 135 6.06 -19.16 -26.80
C TYR A 135 5.31 -18.04 -27.51
N ARG A 136 5.57 -17.91 -28.81
CA ARG A 136 4.89 -16.95 -29.67
C ARG A 136 3.80 -17.65 -30.44
N ASN A 137 2.60 -17.07 -30.44
CA ASN A 137 1.50 -17.48 -31.30
C ASN A 137 1.04 -16.28 -32.14
N HIS A 138 1.46 -16.24 -33.40
CA HIS A 138 1.18 -15.17 -34.37
C HIS A 138 1.41 -13.75 -33.82
N HIS A 139 0.38 -13.16 -33.22
CA HIS A 139 0.38 -11.80 -32.68
C HIS A 139 0.58 -11.70 -31.17
N PHE A 140 0.55 -12.83 -30.44
CA PHE A 140 0.61 -12.84 -28.98
C PHE A 140 1.87 -13.55 -28.49
N VAL A 141 2.39 -13.08 -27.36
CA VAL A 141 3.38 -13.83 -26.58
C VAL A 141 2.64 -14.47 -25.42
N ILE A 142 2.85 -15.76 -25.21
CA ILE A 142 2.20 -16.49 -24.14
C ILE A 142 3.27 -16.97 -23.17
N MET A 143 2.99 -16.79 -21.88
CA MET A 143 3.81 -17.27 -20.80
C MET A 143 3.07 -18.35 -20.03
N GLN A 144 3.67 -19.53 -19.96
CA GLN A 144 3.30 -20.58 -19.02
C GLN A 144 4.23 -20.54 -17.83
N ILE A 145 3.68 -20.58 -16.62
CA ILE A 145 4.47 -20.57 -15.39
C ILE A 145 3.86 -21.50 -14.35
N LYS A 146 4.73 -22.25 -13.68
CA LYS A 146 4.39 -23.18 -12.60
C LYS A 146 5.19 -22.80 -11.37
N PHE A 147 4.50 -22.54 -10.26
CA PHE A 147 5.13 -22.09 -9.01
C PHE A 147 4.49 -22.73 -7.78
N LYS A 148 5.23 -22.73 -6.67
CA LYS A 148 4.80 -23.32 -5.40
C LYS A 148 4.16 -22.26 -4.50
N GLU A 149 2.97 -22.56 -4.01
CA GLU A 149 2.22 -21.73 -3.07
C GLU A 149 1.78 -22.58 -1.88
N GLY A 150 2.40 -22.34 -0.72
CA GLY A 150 2.29 -23.26 0.41
C GLY A 150 2.80 -24.66 0.05
N ASN A 151 1.94 -25.67 0.21
CA ASN A 151 2.23 -27.06 -0.18
C ASN A 151 1.75 -27.41 -1.59
N ASP A 152 0.96 -26.54 -2.21
CA ASP A 152 0.36 -26.79 -3.51
C ASP A 152 1.22 -26.20 -4.64
N THR A 153 1.02 -26.75 -5.83
CA THR A 153 1.64 -26.24 -7.05
C THR A 153 0.58 -25.67 -7.96
N ARG A 154 0.73 -24.41 -8.34
CA ARG A 154 -0.16 -23.72 -9.28
C ARG A 154 0.49 -23.59 -10.64
N THR A 155 -0.29 -23.77 -11.69
CA THR A 155 0.14 -23.59 -13.08
C THR A 155 -0.79 -22.56 -13.72
N HIS A 156 -0.21 -21.54 -14.34
CA HIS A 156 -0.94 -20.50 -15.04
C HIS A 156 -0.41 -20.36 -16.47
N GLU A 157 -1.32 -20.09 -17.39
CA GLU A 157 -1.02 -19.70 -18.77
C GLU A 157 -1.59 -18.29 -18.96
N VAL A 158 -0.72 -17.36 -19.36
CA VAL A 158 -1.05 -15.94 -19.46
C VAL A 158 -0.63 -15.40 -20.80
N ILE A 159 -1.55 -14.68 -21.45
CA ILE A 159 -1.29 -13.93 -22.68
C ILE A 159 -0.67 -12.59 -22.26
N LEU A 160 0.52 -12.30 -22.78
CA LEU A 160 1.33 -11.10 -22.51
C LEU A 160 1.21 -10.05 -23.62
#